data_AF-A0A1J6W6Q0-F1
#
_entry.id   AF-A0A1J6W6Q0-F1
#
_cell.length_a   1.000
_cell.length_b   1.000
_cell.length_c   1.000
_cell.angle_alpha   90.00
_cell.angle_beta   90.00
_cell.angle_gamma   90.00
#
_symmetry.space_group_name_H-M   'P 1'
#
loop_
_entity.id
_entity.type
_entity.pdbx_description
1 polymer ?
#
loop_
_entity_poly.entity_id
_entity_poly.type
_entity_poly.pdbx_seq_one_letter_code
_entity_poly.pdbx_strand_id
1 'polypeptide(L)' 'MLHQESKSNHLSSPEMKKDFYIQQLLRIGVYKYFGKQLYELSMSELQDVYIEYYVSNHDLIS' A
#
# COMPACT_ATOMS: atom_id res chain seq x y z
N MET A 1 28.23 -10.94 18.73
CA MET A 1 26.80 -10.87 18.36
C MET A 1 26.58 -9.49 17.78
N LEU A 2 26.44 -9.38 16.46
CA LEU A 2 26.26 -8.09 15.78
C LEU A 2 24.87 -7.54 16.15
N HIS A 3 24.85 -6.48 16.96
CA HIS A 3 23.66 -5.66 17.12
C HIS A 3 23.34 -5.05 15.75
N GLN A 4 22.24 -5.50 15.15
CA GLN A 4 21.60 -4.80 14.03
C GLN A 4 20.96 -3.54 14.60
N GLU A 5 21.77 -2.48 14.69
CA GLU A 5 21.27 -1.14 14.97
C GLU A 5 20.48 -0.62 13.76
N SER A 6 19.22 -0.31 14.07
CA SER A 6 18.53 0.91 13.61
C SER A 6 18.03 0.93 12.16
N LYS A 7 16.78 0.46 12.06
CA LYS A 7 15.70 1.10 11.30
C LYS A 7 15.88 2.64 11.25
N SER A 8 15.53 3.24 10.11
CA SER A 8 15.15 4.67 9.88
C SER A 8 16.11 5.43 8.96
N ASN A 9 15.80 5.45 7.65
CA ASN A 9 15.86 6.64 6.76
C ASN A 9 15.79 6.26 5.28
N HIS A 10 14.66 5.74 4.78
CA HIS A 10 14.51 5.61 3.33
C HIS A 10 13.08 5.80 2.80
N LEU A 11 12.25 6.61 3.47
CA LEU A 11 10.89 6.98 3.00
C LEU A 11 10.85 7.73 1.64
N SER A 12 12.00 7.90 0.97
CA SER A 12 12.16 8.74 -0.22
C SER A 12 12.27 7.95 -1.54
N SER A 13 12.32 6.61 -1.52
CA SER A 13 12.34 5.83 -2.77
C SER A 13 10.90 5.55 -3.25
N PRO A 14 10.60 5.73 -4.56
CA PRO A 14 9.30 5.38 -5.14
C PRO A 14 8.91 3.91 -4.89
N GLU A 15 9.88 3.01 -4.74
CA GLU A 15 9.66 1.59 -4.43
C GLU A 15 9.01 1.41 -3.06
N MET A 16 9.48 2.14 -2.02
CA MET A 16 8.90 2.05 -0.68
C MET A 16 7.47 2.57 -0.61
N LYS A 17 7.13 3.57 -1.42
CA LYS A 17 5.76 4.06 -1.50
C LYS A 17 4.85 3.05 -2.20
N LYS A 18 5.35 2.34 -3.22
CA LYS A 18 4.61 1.25 -3.86
C LYS A 18 4.32 0.13 -2.86
N ASP A 19 5.35 -0.30 -2.13
CA ASP A 19 5.21 -1.29 -1.06
C ASP A 19 4.23 -0.83 0.03
N PHE A 20 4.27 0.45 0.42
CA PHE A 20 3.32 0.99 1.39
C PHE A 20 1.87 0.79 0.95
N TYR A 21 1.51 1.18 -0.28
CA TYR A 21 0.15 1.02 -0.78
C TYR A 21 -0.27 -0.45 -0.87
N ILE A 22 0.61 -1.31 -1.38
CA ILE A 22 0.36 -2.75 -1.44
C ILE A 22 0.09 -3.31 -0.05
N GLN A 23 0.93 -2.98 0.94
CA GLN A 23 0.74 -3.46 2.31
C GLN A 23 -0.56 -2.95 2.95
N GLN A 24 -0.96 -1.69 2.70
CA GLN A 24 -2.23 -1.19 3.22
C GLN A 24 -3.44 -1.92 2.59
N LEU A 25 -3.40 -2.15 1.27
CA LEU A 25 -4.45 -2.86 0.56
C LEU A 25 -4.56 -4.33 0.99
N LEU A 26 -3.43 -5.01 1.17
CA LEU A 26 -3.39 -6.37 1.68
C LEU A 26 -3.97 -6.49 3.10
N ARG A 27 -3.74 -5.49 3.97
CA ARG A 27 -4.28 -5.47 5.34
C ARG A 27 -5.80 -5.45 5.39
N ILE A 28 -6.45 -4.81 4.41
CA ILE A 28 -7.90 -4.75 4.30
C ILE A 28 -8.48 -5.89 3.43
N GLY A 29 -7.66 -6.86 3.04
CA GLY A 29 -8.08 -8.03 2.26
C GLY A 29 -8.20 -7.79 0.76
N VAL A 30 -7.61 -6.71 0.23
CA VAL A 30 -7.56 -6.46 -1.22
C VAL A 30 -6.26 -7.06 -1.77
N TYR A 31 -6.39 -8.08 -2.60
CA TYR A 31 -5.23 -8.79 -3.20
C TYR A 31 -5.12 -8.57 -4.72
N LYS A 32 -6.22 -8.13 -5.34
CA LYS A 32 -6.36 -7.92 -6.77
C LYS A 32 -7.30 -6.76 -7.04
N TYR A 33 -7.04 -6.03 -8.12
CA TYR A 33 -7.91 -4.98 -8.62
C TYR A 33 -8.07 -5.12 -10.12
N PHE A 34 -9.33 -5.11 -10.59
CA PHE A 34 -9.66 -5.26 -12.01
C PHE A 34 -8.99 -6.46 -12.70
N GLY A 35 -8.90 -7.60 -12.01
CA GLY A 35 -8.29 -8.82 -12.54
C GLY A 35 -6.75 -8.87 -12.52
N LYS A 36 -6.07 -7.79 -12.10
CA LYS A 36 -4.61 -7.73 -11.91
C LYS A 36 -4.25 -7.89 -10.44
N GLN A 37 -3.11 -8.51 -10.14
CA GLN A 37 -2.54 -8.52 -8.80
C GLN A 37 -2.00 -7.14 -8.43
N LEU A 38 -1.95 -6.81 -7.13
CA LEU A 38 -1.46 -5.50 -6.66
C LEU A 38 -0.02 -5.19 -7.11
N TYR A 39 0.85 -6.20 -7.21
CA TYR A 39 2.23 -6.01 -7.67
C TYR A 39 2.34 -5.62 -9.15
N GLU A 40 1.34 -6.02 -9.95
CA GLU A 40 1.23 -5.71 -11.38
C GLU A 40 0.69 -4.30 -11.65
N LEU A 41 0.13 -3.65 -10.63
CA LEU A 41 -0.36 -2.29 -10.73
C LEU A 41 0.79 -1.29 -10.76
N SER A 42 0.58 -0.22 -11.54
CA SER A 42 1.40 0.98 -11.48
C SER A 42 1.19 1.73 -10.15
N MET A 43 2.09 2.67 -9.87
CA MET A 43 2.03 3.48 -8.67
C MET A 43 0.73 4.29 -8.57
N SER A 44 0.29 4.88 -9.69
CA SER A 44 -0.96 5.64 -9.78
C SER A 44 -2.17 4.75 -9.55
N GLU A 45 -2.21 3.57 -10.18
CA GLU A 45 -3.28 2.58 -9.95
C GLU A 45 -3.35 2.18 -8.47
N LEU A 46 -2.22 1.89 -7.81
CA LEU A 46 -2.21 1.54 -6.39
C LEU A 46 -2.72 2.67 -5.49
N GLN A 47 -2.37 3.92 -5.82
CA GLN A 47 -2.85 5.09 -5.10
C GLN A 47 -4.36 5.27 -5.27
N ASP A 48 -4.88 5.13 -6.48
CA ASP A 48 -6.32 5.26 -6.77
C ASP A 48 -7.12 4.20 -6.02
N VAL A 49 -6.67 2.94 -6.05
CA VAL A 49 -7.27 1.84 -5.29
C VAL A 49 -7.22 2.12 -3.79
N TYR A 50 -6.07 2.56 -3.27
CA TYR A 50 -5.97 2.93 -1.85
C TYR A 50 -6.97 4.01 -1.45
N ILE A 51 -7.13 5.07 -2.26
CA ILE A 51 -8.11 6.14 -2.01
C ILE A 51 -9.54 5.59 -2.09
N GLU A 52 -9.87 4.82 -3.11
CA GLU A 52 -11.20 4.23 -3.31
C GLU A 52 -11.62 3.43 -2.07
N TYR A 53 -10.75 2.54 -1.59
CA TYR A 53 -11.05 1.74 -0.40
C TYR A 53 -11.06 2.58 0.88
N TYR A 54 -10.18 3.57 1.04
CA TYR A 54 -10.13 4.37 2.25
C TYR A 54 -11.32 5.34 2.37
N VAL A 55 -11.73 5.96 1.26
CA VAL A 55 -12.92 6.83 1.18
C VAL A 55 -14.19 5.99 1.36
N SER A 56 -14.30 4.85 0.69
CA SER A 56 -15.47 3.97 0.81
C SER A 56 -15.65 3.40 2.23
N ASN A 57 -14.56 3.17 2.97
CA ASN A 57 -14.65 2.74 4.39
C ASN A 57 -15.00 3.90 5.33
N HIS A 58 -14.77 5.16 4.95
CA HIS A 58 -15.07 6.32 5.79
C HIS A 58 -16.58 6.63 5.79
N ASP A 59 -17.29 6.33 4.71
CA ASP A 59 -18.75 6.48 4.61
C ASP A 59 -19.53 5.39 5.35
N LEU A 60 -18.92 4.25 5.70
CA LEU A 60 -19.61 3.17 6.43
C LEU A 60 -19.64 3.35 7.96
N ILE A 61 -18.93 4.35 8.50
CA ILE A 61 -18.79 4.60 9.95
C ILE A 61 -19.36 5.99 10.35
N SER A 62 -20.11 6.66 9.47
CA SER A 62 -20.72 7.97 9.77
C SER A 62 -22.22 7.93 10.00
#